data_AF-A0A160VEB3-F1
#
_entry.id   AF-A0A160VEB3-F1
#
_cell.length_a   1.000
_cell.length_b   1.000
_cell.length_c   1.000
_cell.angle_alpha   90.00
_cell.angle_beta   90.00
_cell.angle_gamma   90.00
#
_symmetry.space_group_name_H-M   'P 1'
#
loop_
_entity.id
_entity.type
_entity.pdbx_description
1 polymer ?
#
loop_
_entity_poly.entity_id
_entity_poly.type
_entity_poly.pdbx_seq_one_letter_code
_entity_poly.pdbx_strand_id
1 'polypeptide(L)'
;MANQNEGHRQRLREKFLKSGLDHASAALVFVHNHPSGNPKPNQDDITITKKLKEAVEAIDVLVHDHLIIAGNDVYSFADHGLI
;
A
#
# COMPACT_ATOMS: atom_id res chain seq x y z
N MET A 1 -17.64 -20.02 -4.36
CA MET A 1 -18.30 -18.72 -4.62
C MET A 1 -17.24 -17.66 -4.44
N ALA A 2 -16.86 -16.94 -5.51
CA ALA A 2 -15.85 -15.88 -5.41
C ALA A 2 -16.38 -14.78 -4.48
N ASN A 3 -15.60 -14.42 -3.47
CA ASN A 3 -15.97 -13.44 -2.47
C ASN A 3 -16.10 -12.06 -3.15
N GLN A 4 -17.29 -11.46 -3.18
CA GLN A 4 -17.52 -10.20 -3.91
C GLN A 4 -16.61 -9.05 -3.42
N ASN A 5 -16.10 -9.12 -2.19
CA ASN A 5 -15.13 -8.17 -1.64
C ASN A 5 -13.73 -8.28 -2.27
N GLU A 6 -13.37 -9.44 -2.81
CA GLU A 6 -12.06 -9.69 -3.40
C GLU A 6 -11.93 -9.00 -4.77
N GLY A 7 -13.00 -9.04 -5.57
CA GLY A 7 -13.06 -8.32 -6.84
C GLY A 7 -13.01 -6.80 -6.70
N HIS A 8 -13.64 -6.24 -5.65
CA HIS A 8 -13.58 -4.80 -5.37
C HIS A 8 -12.15 -4.35 -4.99
N ARG A 9 -11.50 -5.11 -4.11
CA ARG A 9 -10.11 -4.85 -3.69
C ARG A 9 -9.12 -4.95 -4.85
N GLN A 10 -9.32 -5.89 -5.77
CA GLN A 10 -8.46 -6.04 -6.95
C GLN A 10 -8.54 -4.83 -7.88
N ARG A 11 -9.76 -4.35 -8.17
CA ARG A 11 -9.96 -3.16 -9.02
C ARG A 11 -9.37 -1.88 -8.42
N LEU A 12 -9.42 -1.74 -7.09
CA LEU A 12 -8.79 -0.62 -6.41
C LEU A 12 -7.27 -0.65 -6.56
N ARG A 13 -6.63 -1.82 -6.41
CA ARG A 13 -5.18 -1.99 -6.63
C ARG A 13 -4.78 -1.58 -8.05
N GLU A 14 -5.48 -2.09 -9.05
CA GLU A 14 -5.25 -1.72 -10.46
C GLU A 14 -5.36 -0.21 -10.69
N LYS A 15 -6.35 0.44 -10.06
CA LYS A 15 -6.55 1.88 -10.17
C LYS A 15 -5.41 2.68 -9.54
N PHE A 16 -4.90 2.28 -8.37
CA PHE A 16 -3.77 2.95 -7.73
C PHE A 16 -2.47 2.79 -8.53
N LEU A 17 -2.20 1.57 -9.00
CA LEU A 17 -1.06 1.30 -9.87
C LEU A 17 -1.12 2.12 -11.15
N LYS A 18 -2.27 2.09 -11.83
CA LYS A 18 -2.50 2.88 -13.05
C LYS A 18 -2.26 4.37 -12.81
N SER A 19 -2.79 4.93 -11.71
CA SER A 19 -2.59 6.35 -11.40
C SER A 19 -1.11 6.72 -11.22
N GLY A 20 -0.31 5.87 -10.57
CA GLY A 20 1.13 6.11 -10.40
C GLY A 20 1.88 6.06 -11.73
N LEU A 21 1.53 5.09 -12.57
CA LEU A 21 2.14 4.87 -13.89
C LEU A 21 1.76 5.95 -14.91
N ASP A 22 0.51 6.43 -14.88
CA ASP A 22 0.04 7.51 -15.77
C ASP A 22 0.86 8.80 -15.57
N HIS A 23 1.52 8.97 -14.42
CA HIS A 23 2.38 10.12 -14.11
C HIS A 23 3.88 9.83 -14.32
N ALA A 24 4.25 8.67 -14.89
CA ALA A 24 5.63 8.23 -15.06
C ALA A 24 6.45 8.32 -13.75
N SER A 25 5.82 7.97 -12.63
CA SER A 25 6.45 8.08 -11.31
C SER A 25 7.59 7.09 -11.18
N ALA A 26 8.79 7.57 -10.81
CA ALA A 26 9.95 6.69 -10.55
C ALA A 26 9.79 5.87 -9.26
N ALA A 27 8.95 6.33 -8.33
CA ALA A 27 8.67 5.66 -7.07
C ALA A 27 7.28 6.02 -6.52
N LEU A 28 6.79 5.21 -5.59
CA LEU A 28 5.51 5.38 -4.92
C LEU A 28 5.66 5.36 -3.39
N VAL A 29 4.76 6.08 -2.72
CA VAL A 29 4.53 5.94 -1.28
C VAL A 29 3.05 5.60 -1.10
N PHE A 30 2.77 4.52 -0.38
CA PHE A 30 1.41 4.17 -0.02
C PHE A 30 1.03 4.82 1.31
N VAL A 31 -0.21 5.28 1.44
CA VAL A 31 -0.70 5.89 2.67
C VAL A 31 -2.13 5.43 2.92
N HIS A 32 -2.42 5.00 4.14
CA HIS A 32 -3.80 4.88 4.62
C HIS A 32 -3.91 5.31 6.07
N ASN A 33 -5.13 5.55 6.52
CA ASN A 33 -5.39 5.96 7.89
C ASN A 33 -5.95 4.80 8.72
N HIS A 34 -5.59 4.78 10.01
CA HIS A 34 -6.24 3.97 11.03
C HIS A 34 -7.10 4.89 11.92
N PRO A 35 -8.43 5.00 11.66
CA PRO A 35 -9.33 5.80 12.49
C PRO A 35 -9.37 5.39 13.97
N SER A 36 -8.96 4.16 14.27
CA SER A 36 -8.84 3.63 15.63
C SER A 36 -7.80 4.34 16.49
N GLY A 37 -6.88 5.11 15.87
CA GLY A 37 -5.77 5.75 16.57
C GLY A 37 -4.58 4.82 16.86
N ASN A 38 -4.62 3.54 16.44
CA ASN A 38 -3.49 2.64 16.56
C ASN A 38 -2.68 2.60 15.25
N PRO A 39 -1.42 3.07 15.21
CA PRO A 39 -0.63 3.09 13.98
C PRO A 39 -0.07 1.71 13.60
N LYS A 40 -0.14 0.70 14.48
CA LYS A 40 0.43 -0.62 14.18
C LYS A 40 -0.29 -1.31 13.01
N PRO A 41 0.47 -1.86 12.04
CA PRO A 41 -0.13 -2.60 10.93
C PRO A 41 -0.79 -3.89 11.41
N ASN A 42 -1.88 -4.25 10.77
CA ASN A 42 -2.49 -5.56 10.83
C ASN A 42 -1.93 -6.48 9.72
N GLN A 43 -2.35 -7.75 9.72
CA GLN A 43 -1.87 -8.72 8.73
C GLN A 43 -2.30 -8.39 7.29
N ASP A 44 -3.46 -7.78 7.11
CA ASP A 44 -3.94 -7.35 5.79
C ASP A 44 -3.08 -6.20 5.24
N ASP A 45 -2.66 -5.25 6.08
CA ASP A 45 -1.76 -4.15 5.71
C ASP A 45 -0.43 -4.70 5.20
N ILE A 46 0.17 -5.64 5.93
CA ILE A 46 1.41 -6.31 5.52
C ILE A 46 1.22 -7.05 4.20
N THR A 47 0.13 -7.81 4.08
CA THR A 47 -0.14 -8.64 2.90
C THR A 47 -0.39 -7.79 1.66
N ILE A 48 -1.12 -6.69 1.77
CA ILE A 48 -1.38 -5.80 0.61
C ILE A 48 -0.13 -5.03 0.22
N THR A 49 0.68 -4.59 1.18
CA THR A 49 1.95 -3.89 0.93
C THR A 49 2.90 -4.74 0.11
N LYS A 50 3.10 -6.01 0.50
CA LYS A 50 3.95 -6.95 -0.24
C LYS A 50 3.47 -7.15 -1.68
N LYS A 51 2.16 -7.40 -1.85
CA LYS A 51 1.56 -7.58 -3.19
C LYS A 51 1.70 -6.34 -4.08
N LEU A 52 1.55 -5.14 -3.50
CA LEU A 52 1.69 -3.90 -4.25
C LEU A 52 3.16 -3.63 -4.61
N LYS A 53 4.09 -3.84 -3.68
CA LYS A 53 5.53 -3.72 -3.90
C LYS A 53 5.99 -4.63 -5.03
N GLU A 54 5.67 -5.93 -4.94
CA GLU A 54 6.00 -6.91 -5.99
C GLU A 54 5.42 -6.52 -7.36
N ALA A 55 4.20 -5.96 -7.39
CA ALA A 55 3.55 -5.56 -8.64
C ALA A 55 4.22 -4.36 -9.33
N VAL A 56 4.74 -3.39 -8.56
CA VAL A 56 5.40 -2.20 -9.12
C VAL A 56 6.87 -2.45 -9.43
N GLU A 57 7.53 -3.34 -8.68
CA GLU A 57 8.90 -3.78 -8.98
C GLU A 57 8.98 -4.51 -10.32
N ALA A 58 7.93 -5.23 -10.72
CA ALA A 58 7.85 -5.90 -12.02
C ALA A 58 7.94 -4.95 -13.23
N ILE A 59 7.80 -3.64 -13.00
CA ILE A 59 7.86 -2.57 -14.00
C ILE A 59 8.84 -1.47 -13.59
N ASP A 60 9.87 -1.82 -12.82
CA ASP A 60 10.98 -0.95 -12.40
C ASP A 60 10.55 0.32 -11.62
N VAL A 61 9.41 0.27 -10.92
CA VAL A 61 8.95 1.34 -10.03
C VAL A 61 9.21 0.95 -8.57
N LEU A 62 9.87 1.84 -7.83
CA LEU A 62 10.20 1.60 -6.42
C LEU A 62 9.02 1.93 -5.49
N VAL A 63 8.95 1.26 -4.34
CA VAL A 63 8.13 1.72 -3.21
C VAL A 63 9.06 2.27 -2.15
N HIS A 64 8.96 3.57 -1.85
CA HIS A 64 9.78 4.19 -0.81
C HIS A 64 9.24 3.92 0.58
N ASP A 65 7.92 3.89 0.75
CA ASP A 65 7.32 3.63 2.05
C ASP A 65 5.85 3.23 1.94
N HIS A 66 5.32 2.71 3.05
CA HIS A 66 3.90 2.66 3.35
C HIS A 66 3.67 3.30 4.72
N LEU A 67 2.94 4.41 4.75
CA LEU A 67 2.61 5.14 5.96
C LEU A 67 1.20 4.79 6.47
N ILE A 68 1.10 4.44 7.74
CA ILE A 68 -0.18 4.36 8.46
C ILE A 68 -0.32 5.61 9.33
N ILE A 69 -1.33 6.42 9.05
CA ILE A 69 -1.61 7.65 9.80
C ILE A 69 -2.69 7.38 10.86
N ALA A 70 -2.38 7.63 12.13
CA ALA A 70 -3.28 7.38 13.25
C ALA A 70 -3.27 8.58 14.23
N GLY A 71 -3.99 9.65 13.87
CA GLY A 71 -3.98 10.89 14.64
C GLY A 71 -2.62 11.60 14.53
N ASN A 72 -1.92 11.77 15.65
CA ASN A 72 -0.57 12.35 15.69
C ASN A 72 0.54 11.31 15.51
N ASP A 73 0.18 10.02 15.49
CA ASP A 73 1.14 8.94 15.32
C ASP A 73 1.19 8.47 13.86
N VAL A 74 2.38 8.08 13.43
CA VAL A 74 2.63 7.53 12.10
C VAL A 74 3.47 6.26 12.23
N TYR A 75 3.09 5.23 11.48
CA TYR A 75 3.93 4.05 11.28
C TYR A 75 4.48 4.04 9.86
N SER A 76 5.81 4.04 9.73
CA SER A 76 6.52 3.83 8.47
C SER A 76 6.93 2.37 8.35
N PHE A 77 6.60 1.74 7.22
CA PHE A 77 7.06 0.38 6.92
C PHE A 77 8.57 0.36 6.64
N ALA A 78 9.10 1.41 6.01
CA ALA A 78 10.53 1.55 5.75
C ALA A 78 11.34 1.65 7.05
N ASP A 79 10.91 2.47 8.01
CA ASP A 79 11.58 2.62 9.32
C ASP A 79 11.63 1.29 10.10
N HIS A 80 10.69 0.39 9.81
CA HIS A 80 10.58 -0.92 10.46
C HIS A 80 11.13 -2.08 9.59
N GLY A 81 11.77 -1.79 8.45
CA GLY A 81 12.39 -2.79 7.58
C GLY A 81 11.40 -3.74 6.90
N LEU A 82 10.16 -3.30 6.68
CA LEU A 82 9.11 -4.07 6.02
C LEU A 82 9.04 -3.81 4.50
N ILE A 83 9.75 -2.80 4.01
CA ILE A 83 9.94 -2.44 2.60
C ILE A 83 11.43 -2.33 2.32
#